data_AF-Q5D9P1-F1
#
_entry.id   AF-Q5D9P1-F1
#
_cell.length_a   1.000
_cell.length_b   1.000
_cell.length_c   1.000
_cell.angle_alpha   90.00
_cell.angle_beta   90.00
_cell.angle_gamma   90.00
#
_symmetry.space_group_name_H-M   'P 1'
#
loop_
_entity.id
_entity.type
_entity.pdbx_description
1 polymer ?
#
loop_
_entity_poly.entity_id
_entity_poly.type
_entity_poly.pdbx_seq_one_letter_code
_entity_poly.pdbx_strand_id
1 'polypeptide(L)'
;MEDPVVLTHIIILDSEGHVSFSILDNLFMVHYQSEMVTSVFDIALTGTIRDNVIHHTPILRDITIAPFNLSTKIIPALSANLDAQIPIDLYSVNWTINLCSVVIDNSLGCSWLFCLNNSVFPKLVDDHDLIVNFLLHRSSGKSVLLDYFSKLVADSIKEVVSNVDKPLTYKFDGPGLNHRLDQFAFLFKRICRVNHCATKATSKRHTDSLSLSSDFGRKVSDFLAPPYPCSVTMTVSECLQADSSTSGIISQSDIYSHLFLKKQNTERLEVRKLFCSILIEYIRIYLEHDICVDHCFYEMLLNLVARIGNYAQLSFYIQSRLLSDSKPIVRTFRSLEKSEV
;
A
#
# COMPACT_ATOMS: atom_id res chain seq x y z
N MET A 1 26.14 -31.82 4.44
CA MET A 1 25.87 -31.48 3.03
C MET A 1 25.24 -30.11 3.07
N GLU A 2 25.94 -29.10 2.54
CA GLU A 2 25.33 -27.78 2.36
C GLU A 2 24.25 -27.91 1.28
N ASP A 3 23.08 -27.35 1.55
CA ASP A 3 22.01 -27.30 0.54
C ASP A 3 22.51 -26.54 -0.69
N PRO A 4 22.21 -27.01 -1.92
CA PRO A 4 22.66 -26.33 -3.12
C PRO A 4 22.04 -24.94 -3.20
N VAL A 5 22.89 -23.92 -3.40
CA VAL A 5 22.45 -22.54 -3.64
C VAL A 5 21.75 -22.49 -5.00
N VAL A 6 20.44 -22.29 -5.00
CA VAL A 6 19.63 -22.16 -6.23
C VAL A 6 19.43 -20.69 -6.56
N LEU A 7 19.80 -20.28 -7.77
CA LEU A 7 19.51 -18.96 -8.30
C LEU A 7 18.00 -18.85 -8.60
N THR A 8 17.31 -17.91 -7.95
CA THR A 8 15.86 -17.73 -8.08
C THR A 8 15.47 -16.42 -8.76
N HIS A 9 16.27 -15.37 -8.60
CA HIS A 9 15.98 -14.03 -9.09
C HIS A 9 17.21 -13.40 -9.78
N ILE A 10 16.98 -12.75 -10.92
CA ILE A 10 17.97 -11.95 -11.65
C ILE A 10 17.37 -10.56 -11.89
N ILE A 11 18.15 -9.52 -11.59
CA ILE A 11 17.83 -8.14 -11.95
C ILE A 11 18.64 -7.80 -13.20
N ILE A 12 17.96 -7.34 -14.25
CA ILE A 12 18.62 -6.90 -15.49
C ILE A 12 18.77 -5.38 -15.43
N LEU A 13 20.01 -4.91 -15.62
CA LEU A 13 20.34 -3.49 -15.66
C LEU A 13 20.29 -3.00 -17.11
N ASP A 14 19.79 -1.78 -17.31
CA ASP A 14 19.55 -1.21 -18.64
C ASP A 14 20.82 -0.56 -19.23
N SER A 15 21.82 -0.19 -18.41
CA SER A 15 23.08 0.40 -18.87
C SER A 15 24.32 -0.11 -18.14
N GLU A 16 25.47 -0.03 -18.81
CA GLU A 16 26.79 -0.35 -18.27
C GLU A 16 27.47 0.93 -17.74
N GLY A 17 28.02 0.91 -16.52
CA GLY A 17 28.69 2.08 -15.95
C GLY A 17 28.95 2.00 -14.45
N HIS A 18 29.40 3.12 -13.87
CA HIS A 18 29.56 3.24 -12.42
C HIS A 18 28.18 3.36 -11.76
N VAL A 19 27.71 2.23 -11.25
CA VAL A 19 26.43 2.12 -10.55
C VAL A 19 26.64 2.02 -9.06
N SER A 20 25.70 2.59 -8.31
CA SER A 20 25.61 2.41 -6.87
C SER A 20 24.23 1.89 -6.51
N PHE A 21 24.14 1.17 -5.40
CA PHE A 21 22.91 0.45 -5.02
C PHE A 21 22.41 0.90 -3.66
N SER A 22 21.10 1.03 -3.51
CA SER A 22 20.46 1.19 -2.20
C SER A 22 19.25 0.29 -2.07
N ILE A 23 18.95 -0.11 -0.83
CA ILE A 23 17.79 -0.93 -0.51
C ILE A 23 16.91 -0.17 0.48
N LEU A 24 15.71 0.20 0.04
CA LEU A 24 14.76 1.00 0.83
C LEU A 24 13.36 0.39 0.78
N ASP A 25 12.80 0.04 1.94
CA ASP A 25 11.46 -0.57 2.06
C ASP A 25 11.25 -1.78 1.12
N ASN A 26 12.28 -2.64 1.06
CA ASN A 26 12.38 -3.80 0.17
C ASN A 26 12.41 -3.48 -1.34
N LEU A 27 12.62 -2.22 -1.71
CA LEU A 27 12.92 -1.82 -3.08
C LEU A 27 14.42 -1.80 -3.29
N PHE A 28 14.84 -2.33 -4.43
CA PHE A 28 16.22 -2.27 -4.89
C PHE A 28 16.35 -1.10 -5.85
N MET A 29 17.16 -0.12 -5.49
CA MET A 29 17.41 1.08 -6.30
C MET A 29 18.81 1.01 -6.90
N VAL A 30 18.89 1.25 -8.20
CA VAL A 30 20.13 1.32 -8.96
C VAL A 30 20.34 2.77 -9.38
N HIS A 31 21.38 3.39 -8.86
CA HIS A 31 21.74 4.77 -9.14
C HIS A 31 22.84 4.80 -10.19
N TYR A 32 22.51 5.34 -11.36
CA TYR A 32 23.44 5.60 -12.46
C TYR A 32 24.02 7.00 -12.28
N GLN A 33 25.15 7.09 -11.58
CA GLN A 33 25.71 8.38 -11.14
C GLN A 33 26.06 9.30 -12.31
N SER A 34 26.57 8.75 -13.42
CA SER A 34 26.93 9.52 -14.62
C SER A 34 25.71 10.14 -15.32
N GLU A 35 24.56 9.48 -15.26
CA GLU A 35 23.31 9.93 -15.88
C GLU A 35 22.42 10.71 -14.92
N MET A 36 22.76 10.74 -13.62
CA MET A 36 21.97 11.34 -12.54
C MET A 36 20.55 10.78 -12.44
N VAL A 37 20.40 9.48 -12.74
CA VAL A 37 19.12 8.79 -12.68
C VAL A 37 19.18 7.56 -11.78
N THR A 38 18.01 7.19 -11.28
CA THR A 38 17.78 6.00 -10.46
C THR A 38 16.72 5.14 -11.12
N SER A 39 17.00 3.84 -11.23
CA SER A 39 16.01 2.83 -11.58
C SER A 39 15.56 2.07 -10.33
N VAL A 40 14.26 1.81 -10.22
CA VAL A 40 13.67 1.18 -9.03
C VAL A 40 13.10 -0.18 -9.39
N PHE A 41 13.47 -1.20 -8.61
CA PHE A 41 13.05 -2.57 -8.75
C PHE A 41 12.35 -3.04 -7.48
N ASP A 42 11.31 -3.85 -7.62
CA ASP A 42 10.62 -4.52 -6.51
C ASP A 42 10.64 -6.02 -6.78
N ILE A 43 11.42 -6.74 -5.98
CA ILE A 43 11.61 -8.19 -6.13
C ILE A 43 10.30 -8.94 -5.78
N ALA A 44 9.42 -8.32 -4.98
CA ALA A 44 8.13 -8.92 -4.62
C ALA A 44 7.11 -8.88 -5.78
N LEU A 45 7.35 -8.07 -6.81
CA LEU A 45 6.54 -8.07 -8.01
C LEU A 45 7.01 -9.17 -8.96
N THR A 46 6.06 -9.88 -9.58
CA THR A 46 6.37 -10.95 -10.52
C THR A 46 7.05 -10.42 -11.78
N GLY A 47 8.30 -10.84 -12.00
CA GLY A 47 9.04 -10.63 -13.24
C GLY A 47 8.75 -11.71 -14.31
N THR A 48 9.52 -11.67 -15.40
CA THR A 48 9.43 -12.69 -16.46
C THR A 48 10.18 -13.95 -16.07
N ILE A 49 9.52 -15.11 -16.13
CA ILE A 49 10.16 -16.39 -15.79
C ILE A 49 10.86 -16.95 -17.01
N ARG A 50 12.17 -17.21 -16.90
CA ARG A 50 12.97 -17.91 -17.91
C ARG A 50 13.81 -18.95 -17.21
N ASP A 51 13.79 -20.19 -17.69
CA ASP A 51 14.59 -21.30 -17.15
C ASP A 51 14.46 -21.48 -15.62
N ASN A 52 13.24 -21.32 -15.10
CA ASN A 52 12.92 -21.40 -13.66
C ASN A 52 13.55 -20.29 -12.79
N VAL A 53 14.07 -19.23 -13.42
CA VAL A 53 14.60 -18.01 -12.78
C VAL A 53 13.71 -16.82 -13.12
N ILE A 54 13.45 -15.96 -12.13
CA ILE A 54 12.62 -14.77 -12.30
C ILE A 54 13.50 -13.59 -12.69
N HIS A 55 13.28 -13.06 -13.89
CA HIS A 55 13.95 -11.86 -14.39
C HIS A 55 13.11 -10.62 -14.12
N HIS A 56 13.67 -9.72 -13.32
CA HIS A 56 13.04 -8.47 -12.93
C HIS A 56 13.43 -7.32 -13.85
N THR A 57 12.43 -6.53 -14.21
CA THR A 57 12.58 -5.25 -14.93
C THR A 57 12.26 -4.09 -13.99
N PRO A 58 12.81 -2.90 -14.21
CA PRO A 58 12.54 -1.75 -13.36
C PRO A 58 11.06 -1.34 -13.47
N ILE A 59 10.48 -0.96 -12.33
CA ILE A 59 9.11 -0.45 -12.19
C ILE A 59 9.07 1.02 -12.54
N LEU A 60 10.11 1.74 -12.11
CA LEU A 60 10.36 3.13 -12.48
C LEU A 60 11.73 3.18 -13.13
N ARG A 61 11.78 3.72 -14.35
CA ARG A 61 13.00 3.99 -15.09
C ARG A 61 13.33 5.46 -15.02
N ASP A 62 14.62 5.74 -14.99
CA ASP A 62 15.20 7.06 -15.20
C ASP A 62 14.61 8.16 -14.29
N ILE A 63 14.31 7.83 -13.03
CA ILE A 63 13.80 8.81 -12.06
C ILE A 63 14.94 9.50 -11.33
N THR A 64 14.83 10.80 -11.11
CA THR A 64 15.83 11.56 -10.36
C THR A 64 15.44 11.64 -8.88
N ILE A 65 16.43 11.56 -7.98
CA ILE A 65 16.24 11.92 -6.57
C ILE A 65 15.72 13.36 -6.51
N ALA A 66 14.71 13.61 -5.68
CA ALA A 66 14.13 14.94 -5.57
C ALA A 66 15.21 15.95 -5.10
N PRO A 67 15.31 17.14 -5.74
CA PRO A 67 16.27 18.16 -5.33
C PRO A 67 16.00 18.57 -3.88
N PHE A 68 17.08 18.72 -3.13
CA PHE A 68 17.03 19.08 -1.73
C PHE A 68 17.96 20.27 -1.46
N ASN A 69 17.43 21.24 -0.73
CA ASN A 69 18.19 22.41 -0.29
C ASN A 69 18.48 22.30 1.20
N LEU A 70 19.75 22.44 1.54
CA LEU A 70 20.22 22.41 2.91
C LEU A 70 20.20 23.80 3.53
N SER A 71 19.65 23.92 4.74
CA SER A 71 19.77 25.15 5.52
C SER A 71 21.17 25.26 6.13
N THR A 72 21.82 26.40 5.93
CA THR A 72 23.14 26.71 6.53
C THR A 72 23.16 26.66 8.06
N LYS A 73 22.00 26.77 8.74
CA LYS A 73 21.88 26.60 10.20
C LYS A 73 22.34 25.21 10.65
N ILE A 74 22.27 24.22 9.77
CA ILE A 74 22.55 22.80 10.07
C ILE A 74 24.05 22.49 9.93
N ILE A 75 24.80 23.22 9.11
CA ILE A 75 26.24 23.02 8.94
C ILE A 75 27.01 23.98 9.86
N PRO A 76 27.70 23.50 10.91
CA PRO A 76 28.46 24.36 11.82
C PRO A 76 29.49 25.24 11.11
N ALA A 77 30.13 24.71 10.06
CA ALA A 77 31.15 25.40 9.27
C ALA A 77 30.61 26.52 8.35
N LEU A 78 29.30 26.56 8.07
CA LEU A 78 28.68 27.53 7.14
C LEU A 78 27.68 28.46 7.85
N SER A 79 27.70 28.47 9.19
CA SER A 79 26.77 29.21 10.06
C SER A 79 26.83 30.75 9.96
N ALA A 80 27.78 31.31 9.20
CA ALA A 80 27.96 32.75 9.04
C ALA A 80 26.80 33.47 8.29
N ASN A 81 26.04 32.74 7.46
CA ASN A 81 24.84 33.25 6.79
C ASN A 81 23.63 32.39 7.19
N LEU A 82 22.98 32.77 8.29
CA LEU A 82 21.96 31.95 8.95
C LEU A 82 20.75 31.60 8.07
N ASP A 83 20.41 32.36 7.03
CA ASP A 83 19.21 32.12 6.21
C ASP A 83 19.49 31.65 4.77
N ALA A 84 20.75 31.34 4.44
CA ALA A 84 21.08 30.81 3.12
C ALA A 84 20.63 29.35 2.94
N GLN A 85 20.10 29.04 1.76
CA GLN A 85 19.81 27.67 1.33
C GLN A 85 20.87 27.25 0.31
N ILE A 86 21.52 26.11 0.56
CA ILE A 86 22.54 25.55 -0.31
C ILE A 86 21.90 24.39 -1.09
N PRO A 87 21.83 24.46 -2.43
CA PRO A 87 21.40 23.33 -3.24
C PRO A 87 22.44 22.20 -3.11
N ILE A 88 21.98 20.97 -2.89
CA ILE A 88 22.87 19.80 -2.82
C ILE A 88 23.13 19.27 -4.23
N ASP A 89 24.40 19.01 -4.53
CA ASP A 89 24.83 18.29 -5.73
C ASP A 89 24.46 16.81 -5.62
N LEU A 90 23.27 16.46 -6.10
CA LEU A 90 22.79 15.08 -6.14
C LEU A 90 23.68 14.22 -7.06
N TYR A 91 23.86 12.95 -6.69
CA TYR A 91 24.70 11.99 -7.44
C TYR A 91 26.17 12.43 -7.59
N SER A 92 26.65 13.27 -6.69
CA SER A 92 28.06 13.68 -6.67
C SER A 92 28.98 12.45 -6.70
N VAL A 93 30.09 12.56 -7.43
CA VAL A 93 31.14 11.53 -7.48
C VAL A 93 31.75 11.23 -6.11
N ASN A 94 31.57 12.13 -5.14
CA ASN A 94 32.04 11.98 -3.78
C ASN A 94 31.05 11.22 -2.88
N TRP A 95 29.86 10.88 -3.39
CA TRP A 95 28.87 10.13 -2.64
C TRP A 95 29.26 8.67 -2.54
N THR A 96 29.32 8.18 -1.30
CA THR A 96 29.42 6.75 -1.03
C THR A 96 28.06 6.26 -0.54
N ILE A 97 27.38 5.47 -1.37
CA ILE A 97 26.09 4.87 -1.00
C ILE A 97 26.38 3.53 -0.32
N ASN A 98 25.93 3.40 0.93
CA ASN A 98 25.98 2.13 1.64
C ASN A 98 24.63 1.40 1.50
N LEU A 99 24.66 0.06 1.60
CA LEU A 99 23.49 -0.78 1.34
C LEU A 99 22.27 -0.44 2.22
N CYS A 100 22.48 0.16 3.40
CA CYS A 100 21.44 0.50 4.37
C CYS A 100 20.68 1.82 4.08
N SER A 101 20.57 2.28 2.83
CA SER A 101 19.92 3.56 2.47
C SER A 101 20.59 4.81 3.05
N VAL A 102 21.86 4.71 3.45
CA VAL A 102 22.65 5.84 3.96
C VAL A 102 23.62 6.30 2.89
N VAL A 103 23.59 7.59 2.59
CA VAL A 103 24.55 8.24 1.69
C VAL A 103 25.51 9.07 2.51
N ILE A 104 26.80 8.81 2.35
CA ILE A 104 27.85 9.60 2.99
C ILE A 104 28.39 10.58 1.95
N ASP A 105 28.24 11.87 2.25
CA ASP A 105 28.78 12.94 1.44
C ASP A 105 30.05 13.48 2.10
N ASN A 106 31.19 13.07 1.53
CA ASN A 106 32.50 13.48 2.02
C ASN A 106 32.81 14.96 1.76
N SER A 107 32.17 15.58 0.77
CA SER A 107 32.38 16.99 0.45
C SER A 107 31.72 17.91 1.47
N LEU A 108 30.54 17.52 1.95
CA LEU A 108 29.79 18.24 2.98
C LEU A 108 30.06 17.73 4.40
N GLY A 109 30.76 16.59 4.55
CA GLY A 109 30.96 15.93 5.85
C GLY A 109 29.67 15.47 6.50
N CYS A 110 28.64 15.18 5.70
CA CYS A 110 27.29 14.86 6.15
C CYS A 110 26.92 13.41 5.80
N SER A 111 26.00 12.85 6.58
CA SER A 111 25.35 11.57 6.30
C SER A 111 23.87 11.82 6.06
N TRP A 112 23.34 11.26 4.98
CA TRP A 112 21.96 11.39 4.56
C TRP A 112 21.25 10.05 4.66
N LEU A 113 19.94 10.09 4.93
CA LEU A 113 19.07 8.93 4.86
C LEU A 113 18.13 9.10 3.68
N PHE A 114 18.04 8.10 2.81
CA PHE A 114 17.01 8.09 1.77
C PHE A 114 15.65 7.70 2.34
N CYS A 115 14.65 8.50 1.97
CA CYS A 115 13.26 8.27 2.35
C CYS A 115 12.39 8.12 1.11
N LEU A 116 11.47 7.14 1.13
CA LEU A 116 10.56 6.87 0.03
C LEU A 116 9.30 7.70 0.20
N ASN A 117 8.93 8.48 -0.82
CA ASN A 117 7.67 9.19 -0.85
C ASN A 117 6.62 8.44 -1.69
N ASN A 118 5.89 7.54 -1.04
CA ASN A 118 4.85 6.71 -1.68
C ASN A 118 3.69 7.53 -2.28
N SER A 119 3.45 8.77 -1.82
CA SER A 119 2.34 9.61 -2.33
C SER A 119 2.50 10.05 -3.79
N VAL A 120 3.73 9.98 -4.32
CA VAL A 120 4.05 10.35 -5.70
C VAL A 120 3.82 9.17 -6.64
N PHE A 121 3.93 7.93 -6.15
CA PHE A 121 3.88 6.73 -6.99
C PHE A 121 2.61 6.63 -7.87
N PRO A 122 1.38 6.84 -7.35
CA PRO A 122 0.16 6.82 -8.18
C PRO A 122 0.03 7.99 -9.17
N LYS A 123 0.97 8.95 -9.16
CA LYS A 123 1.07 10.05 -10.12
C LYS A 123 2.07 9.78 -11.23
N LEU A 124 3.00 8.84 -11.01
CA LEU A 124 4.05 8.46 -11.96
C LEU A 124 3.66 7.24 -12.80
N VAL A 125 2.78 6.41 -12.26
CA VAL A 125 2.36 5.15 -12.86
C VAL A 125 0.85 5.19 -13.10
N ASP A 126 0.42 4.81 -14.31
CA ASP A 126 -1.01 4.74 -14.67
C ASP A 126 -1.62 3.35 -14.45
N ASP A 127 -0.79 2.31 -14.33
CA ASP A 127 -1.21 0.93 -14.12
C ASP A 127 -1.78 0.72 -12.70
N HIS A 128 -3.11 0.53 -12.64
CA HIS A 128 -3.85 0.26 -11.41
C HIS A 128 -3.31 -0.94 -10.63
N ASP A 129 -3.04 -2.05 -11.32
CA ASP A 129 -2.69 -3.31 -10.67
C ASP A 129 -1.29 -3.23 -10.07
N LEU A 130 -0.39 -2.54 -10.77
CA LEU A 130 0.95 -2.22 -10.29
C LEU A 130 0.91 -1.30 -9.07
N ILE A 131 0.09 -0.24 -9.07
CA ILE A 131 -0.09 0.67 -7.92
C ILE A 131 -0.56 -0.10 -6.69
N VAL A 132 -1.60 -0.92 -6.84
CA VAL A 132 -2.16 -1.70 -5.73
C VAL A 132 -1.11 -2.69 -5.20
N ASN A 133 -0.44 -3.43 -6.09
CA ASN A 133 0.57 -4.40 -5.68
C ASN A 133 1.78 -3.75 -5.01
N PHE A 134 2.22 -2.61 -5.52
CA PHE A 134 3.33 -1.85 -4.96
C PHE A 134 2.96 -1.36 -3.55
N LEU A 135 1.87 -0.60 -3.40
CA LEU A 135 1.52 0.04 -2.14
C LEU A 135 1.17 -0.94 -1.01
N LEU A 136 0.65 -2.13 -1.32
CA LEU A 136 0.35 -3.15 -0.30
C LEU A 136 1.59 -3.68 0.43
N HIS A 137 2.78 -3.58 -0.18
CA HIS A 137 4.05 -4.06 0.38
C HIS A 137 4.92 -2.94 0.95
N ARG A 138 4.39 -1.71 1.09
CA ARG A 138 5.13 -0.55 1.59
C ARG A 138 4.70 -0.16 3.00
N SER A 139 5.67 0.28 3.80
CA SER A 139 5.50 0.77 5.17
C SER A 139 4.47 1.90 5.31
N SER A 140 4.55 2.93 4.46
CA SER A 140 3.58 4.04 4.40
C SER A 140 2.54 3.89 3.29
N GLY A 141 2.41 2.71 2.69
CA GLY A 141 1.53 2.48 1.55
C GLY A 141 0.04 2.50 1.91
N LYS A 142 -0.34 2.11 3.13
CA LYS A 142 -1.75 2.00 3.56
C LYS A 142 -2.55 3.30 3.39
N SER A 143 -2.04 4.43 3.88
CA SER A 143 -2.74 5.72 3.80
C SER A 143 -2.90 6.17 2.35
N VAL A 144 -1.81 6.10 1.57
CA VAL A 144 -1.80 6.45 0.15
C VAL A 144 -2.78 5.58 -0.64
N LEU A 145 -2.84 4.30 -0.31
CA LEU A 145 -3.72 3.32 -0.96
C LEU A 145 -5.20 3.59 -0.65
N LEU A 146 -5.54 3.96 0.59
CA LEU A 146 -6.90 4.37 0.96
C LEU A 146 -7.33 5.68 0.27
N ASP A 147 -6.41 6.62 0.11
CA ASP A 147 -6.65 7.86 -0.65
C ASP A 147 -6.85 7.56 -2.13
N TYR A 148 -6.05 6.67 -2.70
CA TYR A 148 -6.20 6.19 -4.08
C TYR A 148 -7.58 5.54 -4.29
N PHE A 149 -8.07 4.71 -3.36
CA PHE A 149 -9.42 4.12 -3.45
C PHE A 149 -10.52 5.16 -3.35
N SER A 150 -10.36 6.13 -2.46
CA SER A 150 -11.34 7.21 -2.30
C SER A 150 -11.47 8.01 -3.60
N LYS A 151 -10.35 8.22 -4.30
CA LYS A 151 -10.32 8.82 -5.63
C LYS A 151 -10.99 7.91 -6.67
N LEU A 152 -10.69 6.61 -6.69
CA LEU A 152 -11.28 5.64 -7.61
C LEU A 152 -12.82 5.59 -7.50
N VAL A 153 -13.37 5.62 -6.28
CA VAL A 153 -14.82 5.73 -6.06
C VAL A 153 -15.36 7.06 -6.56
N ALA A 154 -14.69 8.17 -6.25
CA ALA A 154 -15.13 9.48 -6.70
C ALA A 154 -15.17 9.57 -8.24
N ASP A 155 -14.19 9.01 -8.93
CA ASP A 155 -14.13 8.97 -10.38
C ASP A 155 -15.19 8.03 -10.96
N SER A 156 -15.46 6.89 -10.32
CA SER A 156 -16.56 5.99 -10.69
C SER A 156 -17.93 6.68 -10.56
N ILE A 157 -18.15 7.48 -9.51
CA ILE A 157 -19.38 8.26 -9.33
C ILE A 157 -19.53 9.31 -10.43
N LYS A 158 -18.45 10.05 -10.75
CA LYS A 158 -18.46 11.06 -11.83
C LYS A 158 -18.78 10.42 -13.18
N GLU A 159 -18.21 9.25 -13.46
CA GLU A 159 -18.44 8.50 -14.69
C GLU A 159 -19.92 8.07 -14.80
N VAL A 160 -20.48 7.50 -13.73
CA VAL A 160 -21.91 7.14 -13.68
C VAL A 160 -22.80 8.38 -13.87
N VAL A 161 -22.50 9.48 -13.18
CA VAL A 161 -23.26 10.74 -13.29
C VAL A 161 -23.21 11.30 -14.72
N SER A 162 -22.02 11.40 -15.32
CA SER A 162 -21.86 11.94 -16.67
C SER A 162 -22.54 11.09 -17.75
N ASN A 163 -22.64 9.77 -17.54
CA ASN A 163 -23.25 8.87 -18.50
C ASN A 163 -24.79 8.90 -18.41
N VAL A 164 -25.35 9.12 -17.23
CA VAL A 164 -26.80 9.32 -17.04
C VAL A 164 -27.27 10.59 -17.75
N ASP A 165 -26.46 11.64 -17.73
CA ASP A 165 -26.77 12.89 -18.43
C ASP A 165 -26.71 12.74 -19.98
N LYS A 166 -26.26 11.58 -20.50
CA LYS A 166 -26.20 11.23 -21.94
C LYS A 166 -26.98 9.92 -22.22
N PRO A 167 -28.32 9.96 -22.23
CA PRO A 167 -29.18 8.78 -22.07
C PRO A 167 -29.20 7.77 -23.24
N LEU A 168 -28.71 8.11 -24.43
CA LEU A 168 -28.82 7.23 -25.62
C LEU A 168 -27.92 5.97 -25.55
N THR A 169 -27.01 5.87 -24.58
CA THR A 169 -26.05 4.76 -24.44
C THR A 169 -26.00 4.14 -23.04
N TYR A 170 -26.85 4.58 -22.09
CA TYR A 170 -26.79 4.10 -20.72
C TYR A 170 -27.46 2.73 -20.57
N LYS A 171 -26.66 1.67 -20.63
CA LYS A 171 -26.94 0.42 -19.94
C LYS A 171 -26.03 0.39 -18.71
N PHE A 172 -26.56 -0.03 -17.58
CA PHE A 172 -25.78 -0.36 -16.38
C PHE A 172 -24.66 -1.40 -16.67
N ASP A 173 -24.67 -1.98 -17.87
CA ASP A 173 -23.71 -2.95 -18.41
C ASP A 173 -22.74 -2.34 -19.43
N GLY A 174 -22.54 -1.02 -19.41
CA GLY A 174 -21.56 -0.36 -20.27
C GLY A 174 -20.12 -0.84 -19.98
N PRO A 175 -19.22 -0.86 -20.97
CA PRO A 175 -17.86 -1.39 -20.81
C PRO A 175 -17.03 -0.64 -19.76
N GLY A 176 -17.26 0.66 -19.54
CA GLY A 176 -16.55 1.45 -18.52
C GLY A 176 -16.86 1.05 -17.08
N LEU A 177 -18.13 0.73 -16.77
CA LEU A 177 -18.54 0.33 -15.42
C LEU A 177 -17.98 -1.05 -15.04
N ASN A 178 -17.99 -1.99 -15.99
CA ASN A 178 -17.42 -3.32 -15.78
C ASN A 178 -15.92 -3.23 -15.49
N HIS A 179 -15.19 -2.38 -16.22
CA HIS A 179 -13.78 -2.13 -15.94
C HIS A 179 -13.53 -1.57 -14.52
N ARG A 180 -14.40 -0.66 -14.03
CA ARG A 180 -14.31 -0.18 -12.63
C ARG A 180 -14.55 -1.29 -11.62
N LEU A 181 -15.56 -2.15 -11.85
CA LEU A 181 -15.83 -3.29 -10.99
C LEU A 181 -14.66 -4.27 -10.98
N ASP A 182 -14.02 -4.51 -12.13
CA ASP A 182 -12.82 -5.34 -12.23
C ASP A 182 -11.65 -4.75 -11.42
N GLN A 183 -11.46 -3.42 -11.46
CA GLN A 183 -10.46 -2.73 -10.62
C GLN A 183 -10.72 -2.94 -9.13
N PHE A 184 -11.96 -2.76 -8.66
CA PHE A 184 -12.33 -3.04 -7.26
C PHE A 184 -12.18 -4.52 -6.92
N ALA A 185 -12.55 -5.43 -7.83
CA ALA A 185 -12.44 -6.86 -7.61
C ALA A 185 -10.97 -7.31 -7.49
N PHE A 186 -10.10 -6.84 -8.39
CA PHE A 186 -8.66 -7.06 -8.30
C PHE A 186 -8.14 -6.60 -6.94
N LEU A 187 -8.54 -5.40 -6.54
CA LEU A 187 -8.10 -4.81 -5.31
C LEU A 187 -8.48 -5.65 -4.08
N PHE A 188 -9.77 -6.00 -3.93
CA PHE A 188 -10.25 -6.78 -2.79
C PHE A 188 -9.57 -8.15 -2.74
N LYS A 189 -9.35 -8.79 -3.89
CA LYS A 189 -8.59 -10.05 -3.98
C LYS A 189 -7.16 -9.89 -3.46
N ARG A 190 -6.48 -8.79 -3.80
CA ARG A 190 -5.10 -8.54 -3.32
C ARG A 190 -5.07 -8.27 -1.81
N ILE A 191 -6.00 -7.49 -1.28
CA ILE A 191 -6.12 -7.26 0.18
C ILE A 191 -6.34 -8.59 0.92
N CYS A 192 -7.28 -9.42 0.45
CA CYS A 192 -7.55 -10.73 1.05
C CYS A 192 -6.31 -11.64 1.08
N ARG A 193 -5.57 -11.69 -0.04
CA ARG A 193 -4.34 -12.49 -0.15
C ARG A 193 -3.25 -12.04 0.82
N VAL A 194 -3.00 -10.73 0.91
CA VAL A 194 -2.00 -10.19 1.84
C VAL A 194 -2.38 -10.47 3.29
N ASN A 195 -3.65 -10.28 3.64
CA ASN A 195 -4.16 -10.55 4.98
C ASN A 195 -4.06 -12.04 5.36
N HIS A 196 -4.32 -12.94 4.41
CA HIS A 196 -4.22 -14.39 4.64
C HIS A 196 -2.76 -14.88 4.76
N CYS A 197 -1.83 -14.28 4.01
CA CYS A 197 -0.40 -14.56 4.16
C CYS A 197 0.13 -14.07 5.53
N ALA A 198 -0.32 -12.91 5.99
CA ALA A 198 0.07 -12.37 7.29
C ALA A 198 -0.37 -13.25 8.45
N THR A 199 -1.60 -13.79 8.43
CA THR A 199 -2.12 -14.67 9.49
C THR A 199 -1.45 -16.06 9.50
N LYS A 200 -1.07 -16.59 8.33
CA LYS A 200 -0.27 -17.83 8.25
C LYS A 200 1.14 -17.65 8.78
N ALA A 201 1.78 -16.51 8.49
CA ALA A 201 3.14 -16.21 8.96
C ALA A 201 3.20 -16.03 10.49
N THR A 202 2.19 -15.41 11.11
CA THR A 202 2.12 -15.28 12.58
C THR A 202 1.85 -16.62 13.26
N SER A 203 1.00 -17.48 12.67
CA SER A 203 0.77 -18.85 13.15
C SER A 203 2.05 -19.70 13.14
N LYS A 204 2.85 -19.60 12.06
CA LYS A 204 4.12 -20.34 11.91
C LYS A 204 5.21 -19.85 12.88
N ARG A 205 5.27 -18.54 13.17
CA ARG A 205 6.19 -18.00 14.19
C ARG A 205 5.84 -18.46 15.61
N HIS A 206 4.58 -18.77 15.87
CA HIS A 206 4.12 -19.26 17.17
C HIS A 206 4.39 -20.76 17.40
N THR A 207 4.57 -21.55 16.34
CA THR A 207 5.00 -22.96 16.44
C THR A 207 6.52 -23.10 16.54
N ASP A 208 7.28 -22.20 15.93
CA ASP A 208 8.75 -22.25 15.97
C ASP A 208 9.32 -21.73 17.32
N SER A 209 8.61 -20.82 18.00
CA SER A 209 9.04 -20.25 19.30
C SER A 209 8.91 -21.21 20.50
N LEU A 210 8.31 -22.40 20.31
CA LEU A 210 8.22 -23.44 21.34
C LEU A 210 9.35 -24.49 21.26
N SER A 211 10.33 -24.32 20.35
CA SER A 211 11.39 -25.31 20.13
C SER A 211 12.83 -24.85 20.45
N LEU A 212 13.02 -23.65 20.99
CA LEU A 212 14.35 -23.14 21.41
C LEU A 212 14.27 -22.44 22.77
N SER A 213 14.20 -23.23 23.84
CA SER A 213 14.46 -22.76 25.21
C SER A 213 15.26 -23.78 26.00
N SER A 214 16.56 -23.83 25.76
CA SER A 214 17.52 -24.19 26.81
C SER A 214 18.86 -23.53 26.54
N ASP A 215 19.38 -22.87 27.57
CA ASP A 215 20.76 -22.44 27.75
C ASP A 215 21.26 -21.25 26.94
N PHE A 216 21.26 -20.07 27.57
CA PHE A 216 22.51 -19.43 28.03
C PHE A 216 22.18 -18.16 28.83
N GLY A 217 22.08 -18.30 30.15
CA GLY A 217 22.17 -17.17 31.06
C GLY A 217 23.63 -16.89 31.39
N ARG A 218 24.14 -15.70 31.03
CA ARG A 218 25.32 -15.11 31.70
C ARG A 218 25.27 -13.59 31.63
N LYS A 219 25.10 -12.99 32.81
CA LYS A 219 25.39 -11.60 33.15
C LYS A 219 26.84 -11.24 32.79
N VAL A 220 27.06 -10.09 32.18
CA VAL A 220 28.25 -9.26 32.43
C VAL A 220 27.81 -7.80 32.45
N SER A 221 27.84 -7.24 33.64
CA SER A 221 27.85 -5.80 33.92
C SER A 221 29.28 -5.27 33.81
N ASP A 222 29.36 -3.96 33.53
CA ASP A 222 30.51 -3.06 33.67
C ASP A 222 31.54 -3.08 32.53
N PHE A 223 31.65 -1.98 31.77
CA PHE A 223 32.89 -1.20 31.58
C PHE A 223 32.58 0.20 31.03
N LEU A 224 33.39 1.16 31.49
CA LEU A 224 33.27 2.63 31.47
C LEU A 224 32.94 3.31 30.12
N ALA A 225 32.13 4.36 30.23
CA ALA A 225 31.97 5.43 29.23
C ALA A 225 33.08 6.51 29.36
N PRO A 226 33.52 7.16 28.25
CA PRO A 226 34.20 8.45 28.31
C PRO A 226 33.23 9.62 28.11
N PRO A 227 33.57 10.85 28.58
CA PRO A 227 32.64 11.95 28.72
C PRO A 227 32.75 12.95 27.56
N TYR A 228 31.72 13.09 26.74
CA TYR A 228 31.51 14.32 25.95
C TYR A 228 30.02 14.65 25.85
N PRO A 229 29.62 15.92 26.11
CA PRO A 229 28.24 16.33 26.01
C PRO A 229 27.97 16.81 24.59
N CYS A 230 27.34 15.97 23.76
CA CYS A 230 26.71 16.43 22.52
C CYS A 230 25.23 16.10 22.54
N SER A 231 24.50 16.96 23.24
CA SER A 231 23.04 17.02 23.22
C SER A 231 22.60 17.85 22.01
N VAL A 232 22.40 17.24 20.85
CA VAL A 232 21.46 17.74 19.83
C VAL A 232 20.78 16.54 19.17
N THR A 233 19.94 15.86 19.93
CA THR A 233 18.90 15.00 19.36
C THR A 233 17.76 15.92 18.93
N MET A 234 17.89 16.57 17.77
CA MET A 234 16.74 17.24 17.15
C MET A 234 15.87 16.18 16.50
N THR A 235 14.69 16.02 17.11
CA THR A 235 13.50 15.28 16.68
C THR A 235 13.46 14.92 15.19
N VAL A 236 13.97 13.73 14.85
CA VAL A 236 13.54 12.94 13.69
C VAL A 236 12.39 12.04 14.16
N SER A 237 11.32 12.65 14.66
CA SER A 237 10.15 11.89 15.17
C SER A 237 9.25 11.34 14.07
N GLU A 238 9.51 11.66 12.79
CA GLU A 238 8.66 11.22 11.67
C GLU A 238 9.32 10.22 10.71
N CYS A 239 10.59 9.85 10.87
CA CYS A 239 11.24 8.87 9.99
C CYS A 239 11.89 7.67 10.69
N LEU A 240 11.96 7.65 12.03
CA LEU A 240 12.50 6.52 12.80
C LEU A 240 11.44 5.60 13.41
N GLN A 241 10.16 5.75 13.04
CA GLN A 241 9.16 4.68 13.24
C GLN A 241 9.26 3.66 12.10
N ALA A 242 10.40 2.99 11.99
CA ALA A 242 10.57 1.85 11.09
C ALA A 242 11.14 0.65 11.85
N ASP A 243 10.69 0.46 13.10
CA ASP A 243 10.93 -0.77 13.85
C ASP A 243 9.86 -1.81 13.48
N SER A 244 10.23 -2.70 12.55
CA SER A 244 9.88 -4.13 12.44
C SER A 244 8.40 -4.60 12.51
N SER A 245 7.42 -3.71 12.44
CA SER A 245 6.00 -4.08 12.51
C SER A 245 5.33 -4.04 11.14
N THR A 246 5.29 -5.22 10.51
CA THR A 246 4.27 -5.70 9.55
C THR A 246 3.61 -4.67 8.62
N SER A 247 3.86 -4.83 7.32
CA SER A 247 3.02 -4.40 6.17
C SER A 247 1.63 -3.96 6.59
N GLY A 248 1.26 -2.71 6.29
CA GLY A 248 0.00 -2.10 6.70
C GLY A 248 -1.24 -2.89 6.27
N ILE A 249 -1.65 -3.84 7.10
CA ILE A 249 -2.86 -4.65 6.94
C ILE A 249 -4.04 -3.68 6.83
N ILE A 250 -4.69 -3.68 5.68
CA ILE A 250 -5.94 -2.96 5.47
C ILE A 250 -7.02 -3.76 6.21
N SER A 251 -7.61 -3.14 7.22
CA SER A 251 -8.71 -3.74 7.97
C SER A 251 -10.04 -3.51 7.26
N GLN A 252 -11.02 -4.36 7.58
CA GLN A 252 -12.40 -4.19 7.11
C GLN A 252 -13.00 -2.84 7.55
N SER A 253 -12.63 -2.34 8.75
CA SER A 253 -13.05 -1.03 9.25
C SER A 253 -12.52 0.14 8.40
N ASP A 254 -11.28 0.03 7.91
CA ASP A 254 -10.68 1.04 7.02
C ASP A 254 -11.46 1.12 5.71
N ILE A 255 -11.78 -0.04 5.12
CA ILE A 255 -12.56 -0.14 3.88
C ILE A 255 -13.95 0.46 4.09
N TYR A 256 -14.64 0.09 5.17
CA TYR A 256 -15.97 0.63 5.46
C TYR A 256 -15.96 2.16 5.57
N SER A 257 -15.01 2.71 6.35
CA SER A 257 -14.93 4.13 6.66
C SER A 257 -14.51 4.98 5.46
N HIS A 258 -13.56 4.51 4.66
CA HIS A 258 -13.04 5.28 3.52
C HIS A 258 -13.86 5.08 2.25
N LEU A 259 -14.39 3.88 2.00
CA LEU A 259 -15.06 3.54 0.75
C LEU A 259 -16.55 3.87 0.78
N PHE A 260 -17.23 3.48 1.86
CA PHE A 260 -18.68 3.43 1.89
C PHE A 260 -19.32 4.50 2.77
N LEU A 261 -18.84 4.67 4.00
CA LEU A 261 -19.46 5.58 4.99
C LEU A 261 -19.51 7.03 4.48
N LYS A 262 -18.43 7.51 3.86
CA LYS A 262 -18.34 8.89 3.35
C LYS A 262 -19.28 9.19 2.17
N LYS A 263 -19.87 8.18 1.52
CA LYS A 263 -20.58 8.33 0.23
C LYS A 263 -21.99 7.70 0.19
N GLN A 264 -22.43 7.06 1.29
CA GLN A 264 -23.71 6.36 1.41
C GLN A 264 -24.95 7.26 1.22
N ASN A 265 -24.83 8.56 1.49
CA ASN A 265 -25.94 9.52 1.40
C ASN A 265 -26.15 10.11 -0.01
N THR A 266 -25.69 9.44 -1.06
CA THR A 266 -25.94 9.90 -2.43
C THR A 266 -27.38 9.57 -2.86
N GLU A 267 -28.16 10.58 -3.22
CA GLU A 267 -29.60 10.42 -3.57
C GLU A 267 -29.83 9.69 -4.90
N ARG A 268 -28.93 9.88 -5.88
CA ARG A 268 -29.07 9.34 -7.23
C ARG A 268 -29.15 7.81 -7.24
N LEU A 269 -30.17 7.27 -7.92
CA LEU A 269 -30.43 5.82 -7.99
C LEU A 269 -29.25 5.04 -8.59
N GLU A 270 -28.64 5.55 -9.66
CA GLU A 270 -27.56 4.84 -10.37
C GLU A 270 -26.27 4.73 -9.53
N VAL A 271 -25.98 5.74 -8.72
CA VAL A 271 -24.86 5.69 -7.77
C VAL A 271 -25.13 4.65 -6.69
N ARG A 272 -26.38 4.52 -6.22
CA ARG A 272 -26.77 3.47 -5.27
C ARG A 272 -26.60 2.07 -5.88
N LYS A 273 -26.97 1.88 -7.15
CA LYS A 273 -26.73 0.60 -7.84
C LYS A 273 -25.25 0.28 -7.97
N LEU A 274 -24.38 1.26 -8.29
CA LEU A 274 -22.93 1.09 -8.29
C LEU A 274 -22.41 0.62 -6.93
N PHE A 275 -22.81 1.30 -5.84
CA PHE A 275 -22.40 0.90 -4.48
C PHE A 275 -22.89 -0.50 -4.12
N CYS A 276 -24.11 -0.88 -4.51
CA CYS A 276 -24.60 -2.25 -4.35
C CYS A 276 -23.70 -3.25 -5.09
N SER A 277 -23.37 -3.00 -6.36
CA SER A 277 -22.51 -3.89 -7.14
C SER A 277 -21.13 -4.05 -6.52
N ILE A 278 -20.48 -2.95 -6.12
CA ILE A 278 -19.17 -2.99 -5.44
C ILE A 278 -19.26 -3.79 -4.13
N LEU A 279 -20.34 -3.61 -3.36
CA LEU A 279 -20.53 -4.29 -2.08
C LEU A 279 -20.81 -5.78 -2.23
N ILE A 280 -21.58 -6.18 -3.24
CA ILE A 280 -21.81 -7.58 -3.57
C ILE A 280 -20.51 -8.23 -4.00
N GLU A 281 -19.73 -7.56 -4.86
CA GLU A 281 -18.40 -8.02 -5.27
C GLU A 281 -17.46 -8.18 -4.07
N TYR A 282 -17.44 -7.20 -3.17
CA TYR A 282 -16.67 -7.26 -1.93
C TYR A 282 -17.06 -8.49 -1.10
N ILE A 283 -18.35 -8.68 -0.81
CA ILE A 283 -18.84 -9.80 -0.01
C ILE A 283 -18.51 -11.12 -0.70
N ARG A 284 -18.74 -11.23 -2.01
CA ARG A 284 -18.44 -12.44 -2.79
C ARG A 284 -16.96 -12.81 -2.68
N ILE A 285 -16.05 -11.85 -2.91
CA ILE A 285 -14.61 -12.09 -2.87
C ILE A 285 -14.16 -12.51 -1.47
N TYR A 286 -14.69 -11.89 -0.41
CA TYR A 286 -14.32 -12.25 0.96
C TYR A 286 -14.80 -13.66 1.33
N LEU A 287 -16.03 -14.01 0.92
CA LEU A 287 -16.56 -15.37 1.08
C LEU A 287 -15.74 -16.40 0.29
N GLU A 288 -15.33 -16.09 -0.96
CA GLU A 288 -14.46 -16.96 -1.77
C GLU A 288 -13.08 -17.20 -1.13
N HIS A 289 -12.60 -16.28 -0.27
CA HIS A 289 -11.32 -16.40 0.43
C HIS A 289 -11.46 -16.93 1.87
N ASP A 290 -12.63 -17.44 2.26
CA ASP A 290 -12.95 -17.92 3.61
C ASP A 290 -12.71 -16.86 4.71
N ILE A 291 -12.94 -15.57 4.39
CA ILE A 291 -12.84 -14.46 5.35
C ILE A 291 -14.25 -14.04 5.77
N CYS A 292 -14.51 -14.05 7.08
CA CYS A 292 -15.77 -13.56 7.63
C CYS A 292 -15.94 -12.06 7.36
N VAL A 293 -17.03 -11.70 6.69
CA VAL A 293 -17.38 -10.30 6.43
C VAL A 293 -18.04 -9.66 7.66
N ASP A 294 -17.61 -8.46 8.03
CA ASP A 294 -18.19 -7.73 9.15
C ASP A 294 -19.67 -7.40 8.92
N HIS A 295 -20.46 -7.46 9.99
CA HIS A 295 -21.92 -7.28 9.93
C HIS A 295 -22.36 -5.93 9.32
N CYS A 296 -21.55 -4.89 9.49
CA CYS A 296 -21.82 -3.55 8.95
C CYS A 296 -21.99 -3.52 7.42
N PHE A 297 -21.28 -4.40 6.68
CA PHE A 297 -21.42 -4.48 5.23
C PHE A 297 -22.76 -5.07 4.81
N TYR A 298 -23.27 -6.07 5.54
CA TYR A 298 -24.58 -6.64 5.27
C TYR A 298 -25.70 -5.64 5.58
N GLU A 299 -25.63 -4.93 6.71
CA GLU A 299 -26.60 -3.89 7.05
C GLU A 299 -26.64 -2.78 5.99
N MET A 300 -25.47 -2.36 5.51
CA MET A 300 -25.37 -1.39 4.43
C MET A 300 -25.97 -1.90 3.12
N LEU A 301 -25.74 -3.16 2.76
CA LEU A 301 -26.34 -3.77 1.57
C LEU A 301 -27.86 -3.74 1.66
N LEU A 302 -28.41 -4.14 2.81
CA LEU A 302 -29.86 -4.11 3.06
C LEU A 302 -30.42 -2.69 2.91
N ASN A 303 -29.77 -1.70 3.54
CA ASN A 303 -30.18 -0.30 3.47
C ASN A 303 -30.15 0.25 2.04
N LEU A 304 -29.14 -0.12 1.23
CA LEU A 304 -29.06 0.31 -0.17
C LEU A 304 -30.13 -0.37 -1.04
N VAL A 305 -30.32 -1.68 -0.89
CA VAL A 305 -31.32 -2.46 -1.65
C VAL A 305 -32.74 -2.02 -1.32
N ALA A 306 -33.06 -1.81 -0.04
CA ALA A 306 -34.35 -1.28 0.39
C ALA A 306 -34.64 0.09 -0.24
N ARG A 307 -33.64 0.99 -0.26
CA ARG A 307 -33.78 2.30 -0.93
C ARG A 307 -33.96 2.17 -2.45
N ILE A 308 -33.37 1.16 -3.09
CA ILE A 308 -33.55 0.90 -4.54
C ILE A 308 -34.95 0.34 -4.83
N GLY A 309 -35.60 -0.30 -3.85
CA GLY A 309 -36.94 -0.89 -3.99
C GLY A 309 -36.96 -2.23 -4.72
N ASN A 310 -35.81 -2.88 -4.93
CA ASN A 310 -35.71 -4.16 -5.63
C ASN A 310 -35.67 -5.35 -4.65
N TYR A 311 -36.82 -5.64 -4.05
CA TYR A 311 -36.97 -6.72 -3.07
C TYR A 311 -36.84 -8.13 -3.66
N ALA A 312 -36.96 -8.28 -4.99
CA ALA A 312 -36.72 -9.55 -5.67
C ALA A 312 -35.24 -9.97 -5.61
N GLN A 313 -34.32 -9.03 -5.85
CA GLN A 313 -32.89 -9.28 -5.68
C GLN A 313 -32.53 -9.58 -4.22
N LEU A 314 -33.21 -8.94 -3.27
CA LEU A 314 -33.03 -9.21 -1.86
C LEU A 314 -33.40 -10.64 -1.48
N SER A 315 -34.55 -11.12 -1.98
CA SER A 315 -34.98 -12.50 -1.80
C SER A 315 -33.95 -13.49 -2.37
N PHE A 316 -33.38 -13.19 -3.55
CA PHE A 316 -32.29 -13.98 -4.13
C PHE A 316 -31.02 -13.97 -3.28
N TYR A 317 -30.61 -12.83 -2.69
CA TYR A 317 -29.42 -12.77 -1.81
C TYR A 317 -29.59 -13.56 -0.51
N ILE A 318 -30.81 -13.61 0.04
CA ILE A 318 -31.13 -14.45 1.20
C ILE A 318 -31.09 -15.93 0.80
N GLN A 319 -31.71 -16.29 -0.32
CA GLN A 319 -31.76 -17.68 -0.80
C GLN A 319 -30.39 -18.23 -1.21
N SER A 320 -29.51 -17.37 -1.75
CA SER A 320 -28.16 -17.74 -2.18
C SER A 320 -27.14 -17.86 -1.03
N ARG A 321 -27.56 -17.74 0.24
CA ARG A 321 -26.69 -17.74 1.44
C ARG A 321 -25.59 -16.67 1.42
N LEU A 322 -25.74 -15.65 0.59
CA LEU A 322 -24.78 -14.55 0.49
C LEU A 322 -24.83 -13.66 1.74
N LEU A 323 -25.99 -13.61 2.39
CA LEU A 323 -26.19 -13.04 3.71
C LEU A 323 -25.94 -14.11 4.77
N SER A 324 -24.96 -13.89 5.65
CA SER A 324 -24.75 -14.75 6.81
C SER A 324 -25.96 -14.63 7.76
N ASP A 325 -26.49 -15.74 8.28
CA ASP A 325 -27.59 -15.78 9.24
C ASP A 325 -27.19 -15.10 10.56
N SER A 326 -27.33 -13.78 10.63
CA SER A 326 -27.01 -13.01 11.83
C SER A 326 -28.27 -12.41 12.44
N LYS A 327 -28.42 -12.58 13.77
CA LYS A 327 -29.48 -11.95 14.59
C LYS A 327 -29.70 -10.46 14.27
N PRO A 328 -28.66 -9.63 14.07
CA PRO A 328 -28.87 -8.22 13.72
C PRO A 328 -29.48 -8.01 12.32
N ILE A 329 -29.14 -8.80 11.30
CA ILE A 329 -29.79 -8.72 9.97
C ILE A 329 -31.31 -8.93 10.08
N VAL A 330 -31.74 -9.93 10.84
CA VAL A 330 -33.17 -10.22 11.10
C VAL A 330 -33.88 -9.04 11.78
N ARG A 331 -33.18 -8.30 12.65
CA ARG A 331 -33.74 -7.09 13.27
C ARG A 331 -33.88 -5.95 12.26
N THR A 332 -32.91 -5.77 11.37
CA THR A 332 -32.97 -4.75 10.32
C THR A 332 -34.10 -5.03 9.33
N PHE A 333 -34.29 -6.29 8.93
CA PHE A 333 -35.46 -6.70 8.14
C PHE A 333 -36.78 -6.36 8.84
N ARG A 334 -36.89 -6.69 10.13
CA ARG A 334 -38.07 -6.39 10.93
C ARG A 334 -38.32 -4.88 11.11
N SER A 335 -37.27 -4.06 11.14
CA SER A 335 -37.43 -2.61 11.17
C SER A 335 -37.85 -2.02 9.82
N LEU A 336 -37.38 -2.60 8.71
CA LEU A 336 -37.80 -2.20 7.36
C LEU A 336 -39.27 -2.56 7.12
N GLU A 337 -39.71 -3.76 7.50
CA GLU A 337 -41.12 -4.20 7.41
C GLU A 337 -42.06 -3.32 8.24
N LYS A 338 -41.61 -2.81 9.40
CA LYS A 338 -42.39 -1.89 10.24
C LYS A 338 -42.47 -0.46 9.71
N SER A 339 -41.59 -0.06 8.79
CA SER A 339 -41.62 1.29 8.19
C SER A 339 -42.56 1.38 6.98
N GLU A 340 -43.08 0.24 6.50
CA GLU A 340 -44.06 0.16 5.41
C GLU A 340 -45.52 0.13 5.89
N VAL A 341 -45.77 0.40 7.19
CA VAL A 341 -47.13 0.50 7.78
C VAL A 341 -47.46 1.92 8.20
#